data_AF-A0A1U7M4H8-F1
#
_entry.id   AF-A0A1U7M4H8-F1
#
_cell.length_a   1.000
_cell.length_b   1.000
_cell.length_c   1.000
_cell.angle_alpha   90.00
_cell.angle_beta   90.00
_cell.angle_gamma   90.00
#
_symmetry.space_group_name_H-M   'P 1'
#
loop_
_entity.id
_entity.type
_entity.pdbx_description
1 polymer ?
#
loop_
_entity_poly.entity_id
_entity_poly.type
_entity_poly.pdbx_seq_one_letter_code
_entity_poly.pdbx_strand_id
1 'polypeptide(L)'
;MKIYKPNEFSKMLGVSVKAYRNPSNRRYYTHEQYLDYLGESDSNEEDKKIVIYTRVSNNNQKDGLVNQVKFLKQFANARGNGTGLN
;
A
#
# COMPACT_ATOMS: atom_id res chain seq x y z
N MET A 1 1.35 -2.98 -19.55
CA MET A 1 1.84 -3.96 -18.55
C MET A 1 3.36 -4.01 -18.60
N LYS A 2 4.04 -3.50 -17.57
CA LYS A 2 5.52 -3.50 -17.51
C LYS A 2 6.01 -4.84 -16.94
N ILE A 3 7.00 -5.42 -17.59
CA ILE A 3 7.60 -6.72 -17.23
C ILE A 3 9.05 -6.50 -16.84
N TYR A 4 9.49 -7.15 -15.78
CA TYR A 4 10.84 -7.04 -15.23
C TYR A 4 11.58 -8.36 -15.32
N LYS A 5 12.89 -8.29 -15.55
CA LYS A 5 13.77 -9.45 -15.42
C LYS A 5 13.99 -9.78 -13.93
N PRO A 6 14.30 -11.04 -13.59
CA PRO A 6 14.55 -11.42 -12.19
C PRO A 6 15.56 -10.52 -11.47
N ASN A 7 16.68 -10.19 -12.11
CA ASN A 7 17.71 -9.35 -11.50
C ASN A 7 17.25 -7.90 -11.26
N GLU A 8 16.41 -7.36 -12.14
CA GLU A 8 15.86 -6.00 -11.99
C GLU A 8 14.85 -5.98 -10.84
N PHE A 9 13.97 -6.97 -10.81
CA PHE A 9 12.94 -7.09 -9.79
C PHE A 9 13.52 -7.32 -8.39
N SER A 10 14.54 -8.18 -8.28
CA SER A 10 15.25 -8.39 -7.01
C SER A 10 15.97 -7.13 -6.51
N LYS A 11 16.50 -6.29 -7.41
CA LYS A 11 17.09 -5.00 -7.01
C LYS A 11 16.04 -4.02 -6.50
N MET A 12 14.82 -4.06 -7.04
CA MET A 12 13.72 -3.21 -6.59
C MET A 12 13.19 -3.60 -5.21
N LEU A 13 13.04 -4.90 -4.94
CA LEU A 13 12.46 -5.38 -3.69
C LEU A 13 13.50 -5.68 -2.60
N GLY A 14 14.77 -5.91 -2.96
CA GLY A 14 15.78 -6.42 -2.04
C GLY A 14 15.57 -7.87 -1.60
N VAL A 15 14.50 -8.52 -2.08
CA VAL A 15 14.12 -9.90 -1.74
C VAL A 15 13.71 -10.69 -2.98
N SER A 16 13.71 -12.02 -2.86
CA SER A 16 13.23 -12.92 -3.91
C SER A 16 11.78 -13.31 -3.65
N VAL A 17 10.90 -13.06 -4.63
CA VAL A 17 9.48 -13.45 -4.56
C VAL A 17 9.12 -14.44 -5.66
N LYS A 18 7.95 -15.07 -5.54
CA LYS A 18 7.44 -16.09 -6.47
C LYS A 18 7.35 -15.54 -7.90
N ALA A 19 8.12 -16.13 -8.81
CA ALA A 19 8.16 -15.73 -10.22
C ALA A 19 7.00 -16.33 -11.02
N TYR A 20 6.52 -15.59 -12.01
CA TYR A 20 5.76 -16.18 -13.11
C TYR A 20 6.69 -16.87 -14.11
N ARG A 21 6.14 -17.81 -14.87
CA ARG A 21 6.87 -18.67 -15.80
C ARG A 21 6.20 -18.58 -17.16
N ASN A 22 7.01 -18.35 -18.20
CA ASN A 22 6.49 -18.42 -19.57
C ASN A 22 6.40 -19.89 -20.04
N PRO A 23 5.80 -20.18 -21.20
CA PRO A 23 5.74 -21.55 -21.74
C PRO A 23 7.11 -22.20 -21.93
N SER A 24 8.15 -21.40 -22.16
CA SER A 24 9.56 -21.84 -22.19
C SER A 24 10.23 -21.93 -20.81
N ASN A 25 9.44 -21.92 -19.73
CA ASN A 25 9.84 -22.03 -18.32
C ASN A 25 10.80 -20.93 -17.80
N ARG A 26 10.93 -19.81 -18.50
CA ARG A 26 11.74 -18.65 -18.07
C ARG A 26 10.97 -17.79 -17.07
N ARG A 27 11.68 -17.31 -16.04
CA ARG A 27 11.13 -16.42 -15.00
C ARG A 27 10.92 -15.00 -15.53
N TYR A 28 9.78 -14.42 -15.20
CA TYR A 28 9.51 -13.00 -15.39
C TYR A 28 8.65 -12.47 -14.25
N TYR A 29 8.63 -11.14 -14.09
CA TYR A 29 7.85 -10.46 -13.07
C TYR A 29 7.04 -9.32 -13.68
N THR A 30 5.89 -9.00 -13.08
CA THR A 30 5.01 -7.93 -13.56
C THR A 30 4.99 -6.76 -12.58
N HIS A 31 4.55 -5.59 -13.04
CA HIS A 31 4.35 -4.45 -12.16
C HIS A 31 3.27 -4.70 -11.11
N GLU A 32 2.23 -5.46 -11.42
CA GLU A 32 1.19 -5.85 -10.45
C GLU A 32 1.79 -6.65 -9.29
N GLN A 33 2.70 -7.59 -9.55
CA GLN A 33 3.39 -8.33 -8.48
C GLN A 33 4.23 -7.43 -7.57
N TYR A 34 4.69 -6.28 -8.09
CA TYR A 34 5.37 -5.28 -7.28
C TYR A 34 4.39 -4.54 -6.37
N LEU A 35 3.26 -4.07 -6.92
CA LEU A 35 2.21 -3.40 -6.16
C LEU A 35 1.58 -4.32 -5.10
N ASP A 36 1.34 -5.58 -5.45
CA ASP A 36 0.88 -6.63 -4.51
C ASP A 36 1.84 -6.80 -3.34
N TYR A 37 3.15 -6.83 -3.63
CA TYR A 37 4.16 -6.96 -2.59
C TYR A 37 4.20 -5.73 -1.66
N LEU A 38 3.97 -4.54 -2.21
CA LEU A 38 3.87 -3.31 -1.42
C LEU A 38 2.55 -3.17 -0.66
N GLY A 39 1.55 -4.02 -0.95
CA GLY A 39 0.20 -3.88 -0.41
C GLY A 39 -0.58 -2.70 -1.03
N GLU A 40 -0.13 -2.21 -2.18
CA GLU A 40 -0.73 -1.10 -2.94
C GLU A 40 -1.58 -1.59 -4.12
N SER A 41 -1.80 -2.90 -4.26
CA SER A 41 -2.70 -3.38 -5.30
C SER A 41 -4.14 -2.93 -5.04
N ASP A 42 -4.74 -2.35 -6.08
CA ASP A 42 -6.12 -1.85 -6.07
C ASP A 42 -7.17 -2.94 -5.78
N SER A 43 -6.77 -4.21 -5.72
CA SER A 43 -7.66 -5.36 -5.55
C SER A 43 -8.29 -5.49 -4.16
N ASN A 44 -7.76 -4.82 -3.13
CA ASN A 44 -8.18 -5.04 -1.74
C ASN A 44 -8.91 -3.84 -1.13
N GLU A 45 -9.64 -3.05 -1.92
CA GLU A 45 -10.51 -2.01 -1.34
C GLU A 45 -11.61 -2.59 -0.45
N GLU A 46 -12.10 -3.80 -0.78
CA GLU A 46 -13.16 -4.49 -0.04
C GLU A 46 -12.71 -5.00 1.35
N ASP A 47 -11.40 -5.23 1.56
CA ASP A 47 -10.84 -5.71 2.83
C ASP A 47 -10.45 -4.58 3.81
N LYS A 48 -10.59 -3.31 3.39
CA LYS A 48 -10.25 -2.17 4.25
C LYS A 48 -11.29 -2.03 5.37
N LYS A 49 -10.87 -2.28 6.61
CA LYS A 49 -11.71 -2.03 7.80
C LYS A 49 -11.85 -0.54 8.07
N ILE A 50 -13.06 -0.09 8.40
CA ILE A 50 -13.29 1.27 8.91
C ILE A 50 -12.74 1.35 10.34
N VAL A 51 -11.58 1.99 10.52
CA VAL A 51 -10.92 2.13 11.83
C VAL A 51 -11.31 3.43 12.54
N ILE A 52 -11.77 4.45 11.80
CA ILE A 52 -12.06 5.78 12.34
C ILE A 52 -13.46 6.21 11.90
N TYR A 53 -14.35 6.40 12.87
CA TYR A 53 -15.65 7.04 12.68
C TYR A 53 -15.69 8.35 13.48
N THR A 54 -16.07 9.46 12.84
CA THR A 54 -16.13 10.77 13.51
C THR A 54 -17.42 11.51 13.12
N ARG A 55 -18.01 12.23 14.08
CA ARG A 55 -19.21 13.06 13.87
C ARG A 55 -19.10 14.35 14.68
N VAL A 56 -19.70 15.42 14.16
CA VAL A 56 -19.86 16.71 14.86
C VAL A 56 -21.33 17.00 15.10
N SER A 57 -21.64 17.73 16.17
CA SER A 57 -23.02 18.09 16.52
C SER A 57 -23.50 19.37 15.83
N ASN A 58 -22.58 20.24 15.39
CA ASN A 58 -22.91 21.47 14.67
C ASN A 58 -21.99 21.66 13.45
N ASN A 59 -22.49 22.30 12.39
CA ASN A 59 -21.77 22.52 11.13
C ASN A 59 -20.48 23.33 11.33
N ASN A 60 -20.48 24.29 12.26
CA ASN A 60 -19.31 25.14 12.56
C ASN A 60 -18.13 24.37 13.18
N GLN A 61 -18.30 23.10 13.56
CA GLN A 61 -17.25 22.25 14.13
C GLN A 61 -16.56 21.35 13.08
N LYS A 62 -17.04 21.37 11.82
CA LYS A 62 -16.51 20.51 10.74
C LYS A 62 -15.04 20.78 10.45
N ASP A 63 -14.61 22.03 10.48
CA ASP A 63 -13.21 22.38 10.18
C ASP A 63 -12.24 21.82 11.24
N GLY A 64 -12.64 21.82 12.52
CA GLY A 64 -11.89 21.16 13.59
C GLY A 64 -11.83 19.64 13.42
N LEU A 65 -12.92 19.03 12.94
CA LEU A 65 -13.00 17.59 12.67
C LEU A 65 -12.01 17.14 11.59
N VAL A 66 -11.86 17.94 10.52
CA VAL A 66 -10.91 17.64 9.43
C VAL A 66 -9.49 17.51 9.96
N ASN A 67 -9.07 18.44 10.82
CA ASN A 67 -7.74 18.42 11.44
C ASN A 67 -7.56 17.22 12.38
N GLN A 68 -8.59 16.87 13.16
CA GLN A 68 -8.55 15.70 14.05
C GLN A 68 -8.47 14.37 13.26
N VAL A 69 -9.26 14.23 12.19
CA VAL A 69 -9.21 13.06 11.31
C VAL A 69 -7.85 12.96 10.63
N LYS A 70 -7.29 14.08 10.17
CA LYS A 70 -5.95 14.14 9.57
C LYS A 70 -4.88 13.69 10.57
N PHE A 71 -4.95 14.18 11.81
CA PHE A 71 -4.05 13.76 12.89
C PHE A 71 -4.15 12.26 13.18
N LEU A 72 -5.37 11.72 13.33
CA LEU A 72 -5.57 10.30 13.59
C LEU A 72 -5.07 9.42 12.46
N LYS A 73 -5.26 9.83 11.19
CA LYS A 73 -4.67 9.16 10.03
C LYS A 73 -3.15 9.17 10.08
N GLN A 74 -2.53 10.32 10.33
CA GLN A 74 -1.07 10.43 10.44
C GLN A 74 -0.51 9.57 11.58
N PHE A 75 -1.16 9.61 12.74
CA PHE A 75 -0.78 8.82 13.89
C PHE A 75 -0.91 7.31 13.64
N ALA A 76 -2.01 6.86 13.04
CA ALA A 76 -2.21 5.46 12.67
C ALA A 76 -1.16 5.00 11.64
N ASN A 77 -0.90 5.82 10.61
CA ASN A 77 0.13 5.51 9.61
C ASN A 77 1.53 5.42 10.24
N ALA A 78 1.88 6.34 11.14
CA ALA A 78 3.17 6.36 11.81
C ALA A 78 3.37 5.20 12.81
N ARG A 79 2.28 4.69 13.40
CA ARG A 79 2.34 3.54 14.33
C ARG A 79 2.17 2.18 13.65
N GLY A 80 1.51 2.13 12.49
CA GLY A 80 1.33 0.92 11.68
C GLY A 80 2.52 0.60 10.79
N ASN A 81 3.18 1.63 10.25
CA ASN A 81 4.39 1.49 9.44
C ASN A 81 5.60 2.06 10.19
N GLY A 82 6.23 1.22 11.00
CA GLY A 82 7.59 1.42 11.50
C GLY A 82 8.65 1.31 10.39
N THR A 83 8.39 1.87 9.21
CA THR A 83 9.40 2.12 8.17
C THR A 83 9.50 3.62 7.99
N GLY A 84 10.25 4.22 8.92
CA GLY A 84 10.83 5.54 8.70
C GLY A 84 11.71 5.46 7.45
N LEU A 85 11.30 6.17 6.41
CA LEU A 85 12.19 6.59 5.34
C LEU A 85 12.61 8.03 5.69
N ASN A 86 13.79 8.12 6.31
CA ASN A 86 14.77 9.16 5.96
C ASN A 86 15.57 8.64 4.75
#